data_AF-A0AAD9FFL3-F1
#
_entry.id   AF-A0AAD9FFL3-F1
#
_cell.length_a   1.000
_cell.length_b   1.000
_cell.length_c   1.000
_cell.angle_alpha   90.00
_cell.angle_beta   90.00
_cell.angle_gamma   90.00
#
_symmetry.space_group_name_H-M   'P 1'
#
loop_
_entity.id
_entity.type
_entity.pdbx_description
1 polymer ?
#
loop_
_entity_poly.entity_id
_entity_poly.type
_entity_poly.pdbx_seq_one_letter_code
_entity_poly.pdbx_strand_id
1 'polypeptide(L)'
;MNRPVLKLIQEVDTRWNSTYLMLQRLFKERQSVGAALATLKTDVRPLSSEDYETADACLQLLSPFFQATVELSEEKRVSGSKIIPMTKMLMLYLNDTIGKTSHDTAKLLGQNMVSNMQNKFDTTGSQTALTLSTLLDPRFKTIGFYNQVQAAASAKRLTAFCTQLRKNAQPDTPTEEQPSTSAQPALANVDNPSSTGLNLWETLDRDASEARTARNATADATVEVQRYMTDPPLERSKDPLAYWVDHQNVYPNLFKLAKQFLCMPASSGSI
;
A
#
# COMPACT_ATOMS: atom_id res chain seq x y z
N MET A 1 -5.17 19.00 45.85
CA MET A 1 -4.69 18.59 44.52
C MET A 1 -5.89 18.34 43.61
N ASN A 2 -6.28 19.28 42.75
CA ASN A 2 -7.36 19.09 41.76
C ASN A 2 -6.85 18.32 40.53
N ARG A 3 -6.44 17.06 40.70
CA ARG A 3 -6.13 16.18 39.57
C ARG A 3 -7.39 15.43 39.15
N PRO A 4 -7.61 15.19 37.85
CA PRO A 4 -8.73 14.37 37.39
C PRO A 4 -8.63 12.98 38.00
N VAL A 5 -9.79 12.38 38.34
CA VAL A 5 -9.86 11.02 38.88
C VAL A 5 -9.55 10.05 37.74
N LEU A 6 -8.42 9.34 37.85
CA LEU A 6 -7.92 8.44 36.83
C LEU A 6 -7.78 7.03 37.40
N LYS A 7 -8.10 6.01 36.58
CA LYS A 7 -7.90 4.60 36.90
C LYS A 7 -6.71 4.05 36.10
N LEU A 8 -6.05 3.03 36.65
CA LEU A 8 -5.10 2.22 35.88
C LEU A 8 -5.86 1.54 34.73
N ILE A 9 -5.18 1.43 33.59
CA ILE A 9 -5.68 0.75 32.42
C ILE A 9 -5.15 -0.68 32.49
N GLN A 10 -6.02 -1.67 32.40
CA GLN A 10 -5.60 -3.06 32.31
C GLN A 10 -5.20 -3.39 30.87
N GLU A 11 -4.18 -4.22 30.75
CA GLU A 11 -3.85 -4.89 29.50
C GLU A 11 -5.05 -5.76 29.08
N VAL A 12 -5.31 -5.79 27.78
CA VAL A 12 -6.37 -6.61 27.18
C VAL A 12 -5.79 -7.18 25.90
N ASP A 13 -5.54 -8.48 25.88
CA ASP A 13 -4.96 -9.21 24.75
C ASP A 13 -5.62 -8.92 23.39
N THR A 14 -6.95 -8.74 23.39
CA THR A 14 -7.74 -8.50 22.17
C THR A 14 -7.69 -7.06 21.66
N ARG A 15 -7.10 -6.13 22.43
CA ARG A 15 -7.00 -4.70 22.07
C ARG A 15 -5.54 -4.33 21.84
N TRP A 16 -5.16 -4.17 20.58
CA TRP A 16 -3.75 -4.00 20.16
C TRP A 16 -2.99 -2.84 20.85
N ASN A 17 -3.71 -1.83 21.32
CA ASN A 17 -3.13 -0.66 21.98
C ASN A 17 -3.13 -0.74 23.51
N SER A 18 -3.68 -1.79 24.11
CA SER A 18 -3.90 -1.90 25.56
C SER A 18 -2.58 -1.91 26.35
N THR A 19 -1.57 -2.66 25.90
CA THR A 19 -0.25 -2.74 26.54
C THR A 19 0.43 -1.37 26.59
N TYR A 20 0.44 -0.64 25.47
CA TYR A 20 1.01 0.71 25.42
C TYR A 20 0.27 1.67 26.35
N LEU A 21 -1.06 1.67 26.31
CA LEU A 21 -1.89 2.54 27.16
C LEU A 21 -1.72 2.21 28.65
N MET A 22 -1.62 0.93 29.02
CA MET A 22 -1.33 0.49 30.38
C MET A 22 0.01 1.03 30.85
N LEU A 23 1.10 0.74 30.11
CA LEU A 23 2.45 1.17 30.48
C LEU A 23 2.55 2.70 30.55
N GLN A 24 1.95 3.40 29.59
CA GLN A 24 1.96 4.87 29.56
C GLN A 24 1.20 5.45 30.76
N ARG A 25 0.06 4.86 31.14
CA ARG A 25 -0.72 5.27 32.31
C ARG A 25 0.07 5.02 33.59
N LEU A 26 0.65 3.84 33.73
CA LEU A 26 1.46 3.44 34.88
C LEU A 26 2.64 4.40 35.08
N PHE A 27 3.35 4.73 34.00
CA PHE A 27 4.49 5.64 34.04
C PHE A 27 4.10 7.08 34.41
N LYS A 28 2.98 7.59 33.85
CA LYS A 28 2.46 8.93 34.16
C LYS A 28 1.98 9.05 35.60
N GLU A 29 1.32 8.02 36.13
CA GLU A 29 0.77 8.01 37.49
C GLU A 29 1.72 7.44 38.54
N ARG A 30 3.00 7.20 38.22
CA ARG A 30 3.97 6.54 39.11
C ARG A 30 4.04 7.11 40.53
N GLN A 31 3.89 8.43 40.69
CA GLN A 31 3.87 9.08 42.00
C GLN A 31 2.59 8.73 42.79
N SER A 32 1.43 8.84 42.12
CA SER A 32 0.12 8.52 42.70
C SER A 32 0.04 7.04 43.09
N VAL A 33 0.50 6.16 42.20
CA VAL A 33 0.55 4.70 42.41
C VAL A 33 1.53 4.35 43.53
N GLY A 34 2.72 4.95 43.54
CA GLY A 34 3.71 4.73 44.61
C GLY A 34 3.19 5.15 45.99
N ALA A 35 2.53 6.32 46.08
CA ALA A 35 1.93 6.77 47.34
C ALA A 35 0.77 5.87 47.79
N ALA A 36 -0.05 5.38 46.85
CA ALA A 36 -1.12 4.44 47.16
C ALA A 36 -0.57 3.10 47.67
N LEU A 37 0.45 2.54 47.01
CA LEU A 37 1.09 1.29 47.44
C LEU A 37 1.79 1.42 48.80
N ALA A 38 2.31 2.60 49.13
CA ALA A 38 2.91 2.86 50.44
C ALA A 38 1.88 2.98 51.58
N THR A 39 0.61 3.27 51.27
CA THR A 39 -0.44 3.53 52.27
C THR A 39 -1.46 2.40 52.38
N LEU A 40 -1.69 1.65 51.31
CA LEU A 40 -2.61 0.52 51.29
C LEU A 40 -1.96 -0.71 51.94
N LYS A 41 -2.74 -1.47 52.72
CA LYS A 41 -2.36 -2.83 53.14
C LYS A 41 -2.53 -3.75 51.93
N THR A 42 -1.45 -4.01 51.22
CA THR A 42 -1.44 -4.82 50.00
C THR A 42 -0.18 -5.67 49.93
N ASP A 43 -0.30 -6.86 49.36
CA ASP A 43 0.84 -7.76 49.08
C ASP A 43 1.53 -7.41 47.74
N VAL A 44 1.03 -6.38 47.04
CA VAL A 44 1.61 -5.93 45.77
C VAL A 44 2.95 -5.24 46.03
N ARG A 45 4.03 -5.84 45.50
CA ARG A 45 5.37 -5.25 45.53
C ARG A 45 5.40 -3.91 44.79
N PRO A 46 5.93 -2.83 45.38
CA PRO A 46 6.16 -1.57 44.67
C PRO A 46 7.13 -1.75 43.51
N LEU A 47 6.85 -1.05 42.41
CA LEU A 47 7.76 -0.96 41.27
C LEU A 47 9.01 -0.18 41.67
N SER A 48 10.16 -0.72 41.27
CA SER A 48 11.47 -0.12 41.45
C SER A 48 11.74 0.97 40.42
N SER A 49 12.80 1.76 40.63
CA SER A 49 13.26 2.72 39.62
C SER A 49 13.60 2.04 38.29
N GLU A 50 14.23 0.86 38.34
CA GLU A 50 14.59 0.05 37.16
C GLU A 50 13.35 -0.40 36.38
N ASP A 51 12.25 -0.74 37.07
CA ASP A 51 10.98 -1.09 36.41
C ASP A 51 10.42 0.10 35.62
N TYR A 52 10.52 1.32 36.16
CA TYR A 52 10.09 2.53 35.48
C TYR A 52 11.01 2.92 34.33
N GLU A 53 12.32 2.72 34.47
CA GLU A 53 13.29 2.91 33.38
C GLU A 53 13.04 1.92 32.24
N THR A 54 12.77 0.66 32.57
CA THR A 54 12.36 -0.37 31.60
C THR A 54 11.07 0.04 30.89
N ALA A 55 10.06 0.48 31.63
CA ALA A 55 8.79 0.91 31.07
C ALA A 55 8.96 2.11 30.13
N ASP A 56 9.76 3.11 30.49
CA ASP A 56 10.04 4.28 29.64
C ASP A 56 10.75 3.86 28.34
N ALA A 57 11.79 3.04 28.45
CA ALA A 57 12.53 2.54 27.29
C ALA A 57 11.63 1.73 26.33
N CYS A 58 10.75 0.88 26.87
CA CYS A 58 9.76 0.14 26.07
C CYS A 58 8.72 1.09 25.45
N LEU A 59 8.26 2.11 26.17
CA LEU A 59 7.30 3.10 25.65
C LEU A 59 7.84 3.87 24.45
N GLN A 60 9.13 4.20 24.44
CA GLN A 60 9.78 4.86 23.30
C GLN A 60 9.68 3.99 22.03
N LEU A 61 9.89 2.67 22.14
CA LEU A 61 9.74 1.73 21.02
C LEU A 61 8.29 1.53 20.58
N LEU A 62 7.35 1.47 21.53
CA LEU A 62 5.94 1.18 21.27
C LEU A 62 5.13 2.41 20.80
N SER A 63 5.58 3.63 21.12
CA SER A 63 4.83 4.85 20.83
C SER A 63 4.49 5.06 19.35
N PRO A 64 5.42 4.85 18.39
CA PRO A 64 5.10 5.00 16.98
C PRO A 64 4.08 3.97 16.47
N PHE A 65 4.06 2.77 17.05
CA PHE A 65 3.08 1.73 16.71
C PHE A 65 1.68 2.14 17.15
N PHE A 66 1.57 2.67 18.38
CA PHE A 66 0.32 3.22 18.87
C PHE A 66 -0.18 4.38 17.97
N GLN A 67 0.70 5.30 17.59
CA GLN A 67 0.33 6.40 16.69
C GLN A 67 -0.13 5.89 15.33
N ALA A 68 0.57 4.89 14.78
CA ALA A 68 0.22 4.30 13.49
C ALA A 68 -1.13 3.57 13.53
N THR A 69 -1.42 2.81 14.59
CA THR A 69 -2.71 2.12 14.72
C THR A 69 -3.85 3.10 14.90
N VAL A 70 -3.66 4.19 15.66
CA VAL A 70 -4.66 5.26 15.81
C VAL A 70 -4.95 5.90 14.45
N GLU A 71 -3.91 6.34 13.72
CA GLU A 71 -4.09 6.96 12.40
C GLU A 71 -4.80 6.02 11.42
N LEU A 72 -4.44 4.73 11.39
CA LEU A 72 -5.11 3.74 10.53
C LEU A 72 -6.55 3.44 10.95
N SER A 73 -6.88 3.58 12.24
CA SER A 73 -8.23 3.35 12.75
C SER A 73 -9.18 4.53 12.53
N GLU A 74 -8.65 5.76 12.47
CA GLU A 74 -9.43 6.99 12.24
C GLU A 74 -9.67 7.26 10.75
N GLU A 75 -8.86 6.66 9.87
CA GLU A 75 -8.90 6.88 8.43
C GLU A 75 -10.07 6.14 7.77
N LYS A 76 -11.09 6.90 7.36
CA LYS A 76 -12.35 6.35 6.83
C LYS A 76 -12.34 5.96 5.35
N ARG A 77 -11.32 6.35 4.56
CA ARG A 77 -11.38 6.26 3.09
C ARG A 77 -10.18 5.59 2.43
N VAL A 78 -8.95 6.04 2.71
CA VAL A 78 -7.74 5.61 1.97
C VAL A 78 -6.69 5.09 2.94
N SER A 79 -7.08 4.15 3.78
CA SER A 79 -6.20 3.59 4.81
C SER A 79 -5.25 2.52 4.23
N GLY A 80 -5.65 1.79 3.19
CA GLY A 80 -4.84 0.71 2.61
C GLY A 80 -3.51 1.17 2.01
N SER A 81 -3.47 2.35 1.37
CA SER A 81 -2.24 2.91 0.78
C SER A 81 -1.21 3.35 1.81
N LYS A 82 -1.63 3.59 3.06
CA LYS A 82 -0.74 4.02 4.15
C LYS A 82 0.03 2.87 4.79
N ILE A 83 -0.42 1.62 4.64
CA ILE A 83 0.15 0.47 5.34
C ILE A 83 1.64 0.31 5.02
N ILE A 84 2.00 0.26 3.73
CA ILE A 84 3.42 0.04 3.32
C ILE A 84 4.32 1.21 3.75
N PRO A 85 3.97 2.49 3.51
CA PRO A 85 4.73 3.63 4.04
C PRO A 85 4.89 3.60 5.55
N MET A 86 3.83 3.25 6.29
CA MET A 86 3.90 3.15 7.75
C MET A 86 4.81 2.03 8.20
N THR A 87 4.70 0.83 7.60
CA THR A 87 5.62 -0.28 7.86
C THR A 87 7.07 0.13 7.60
N LYS A 88 7.35 0.85 6.51
CA LYS A 88 8.69 1.42 6.22
C LYS A 88 9.15 2.35 7.34
N MET A 89 8.34 3.32 7.73
CA MET A 89 8.70 4.31 8.76
C MET A 89 8.94 3.65 10.11
N LEU A 90 8.08 2.71 10.51
CA LEU A 90 8.21 1.94 11.75
C LEU A 90 9.49 1.09 11.76
N MET A 91 9.82 0.42 10.64
CA MET A 91 11.06 -0.34 10.51
C MET A 91 12.31 0.56 10.64
N LEU A 92 12.31 1.72 9.98
CA LEU A 92 13.43 2.67 10.08
C LEU A 92 13.58 3.19 11.51
N TYR A 93 12.46 3.56 12.15
CA TYR A 93 12.45 4.04 13.53
C TYR A 93 12.96 2.98 14.51
N LEU A 94 12.49 1.73 14.39
CA LEU A 94 12.93 0.65 15.28
C LEU A 94 14.43 0.41 15.16
N ASN A 95 14.96 0.29 13.93
CA ASN A 95 16.39 0.06 13.73
C ASN A 95 17.26 1.20 14.30
N ASP A 96 16.83 2.45 14.13
CA ASP A 96 17.50 3.62 14.70
C ASP A 96 17.45 3.62 16.24
N THR A 97 16.29 3.34 16.82
CA THR A 97 16.08 3.37 18.27
C THR A 97 16.80 2.22 18.98
N ILE A 98 16.78 1.01 18.39
CA ILE A 98 17.51 -0.16 18.90
C ILE A 98 19.02 0.09 18.92
N GLY A 99 19.55 0.80 17.92
CA GLY A 99 20.98 1.16 17.87
C GLY A 99 21.40 2.15 18.97
N LYS A 100 20.46 2.93 19.51
CA LYS A 100 20.70 3.99 20.51
C LYS A 100 20.36 3.57 21.93
N THR A 101 19.51 2.57 22.11
CA THR A 101 19.10 2.14 23.46
C THR A 101 20.20 1.35 24.16
N SER A 102 20.48 1.70 25.40
CA SER A 102 21.38 0.95 26.29
C SER A 102 20.64 -0.05 27.18
N HIS A 103 19.30 -0.10 27.12
CA HIS A 103 18.49 -0.93 27.99
C HIS A 103 18.23 -2.31 27.36
N ASP A 104 18.69 -3.38 28.02
CA ASP A 104 18.68 -4.74 27.45
C ASP A 104 17.26 -5.24 27.13
N THR A 105 16.31 -5.06 28.04
CA THR A 105 14.90 -5.45 27.82
C THR A 105 14.29 -4.74 26.60
N ALA A 106 14.51 -3.43 26.48
CA ALA A 106 14.01 -2.66 25.34
C ALA A 106 14.70 -3.09 24.03
N LYS A 107 16.01 -3.37 24.07
CA LYS A 107 16.76 -3.89 22.93
C LYS A 107 16.20 -5.24 22.44
N LEU A 108 15.96 -6.17 23.37
CA LEU A 108 15.36 -7.47 23.05
C LEU A 108 13.93 -7.32 22.49
N LEU A 109 13.11 -6.45 23.10
CA LEU A 109 11.77 -6.14 22.59
C LEU A 109 11.84 -5.60 21.16
N GLY A 110 12.70 -4.62 20.91
CA GLY A 110 12.87 -4.03 19.59
C GLY A 110 13.32 -5.04 18.54
N GLN A 111 14.29 -5.91 18.87
CA GLN A 111 14.73 -6.99 17.98
C GLN A 111 13.58 -7.93 17.62
N ASN A 112 12.80 -8.35 18.62
CA ASN A 112 11.62 -9.18 18.39
C ASN A 112 10.56 -8.48 17.53
N MET A 113 10.36 -7.17 17.71
CA MET A 113 9.45 -6.38 16.88
C MET A 113 9.91 -6.32 15.42
N VAL A 114 11.19 -6.08 15.17
CA VAL A 114 11.78 -6.07 13.82
C VAL A 114 11.58 -7.42 13.14
N SER A 115 11.93 -8.53 13.81
CA SER A 115 11.76 -9.87 13.25
C SER A 115 10.30 -10.20 12.96
N ASN A 116 9.38 -9.84 13.86
CA ASN A 116 7.95 -10.04 13.66
C ASN A 116 7.41 -9.22 12.49
N MET A 117 7.87 -7.98 12.31
CA MET A 117 7.49 -7.15 11.18
C MET A 117 7.99 -7.75 9.87
N GLN A 118 9.26 -8.14 9.78
CA GLN A 118 9.81 -8.78 8.59
C GLN A 118 9.01 -10.03 8.22
N ASN A 119 8.81 -10.94 9.18
CA ASN A 119 8.03 -12.16 8.95
C ASN A 119 6.60 -11.89 8.48
N LYS A 120 5.90 -10.92 9.07
CA LYS A 120 4.50 -10.64 8.70
C LYS A 120 4.37 -9.91 7.36
N PHE A 121 5.30 -9.02 7.04
CA PHE A 121 5.20 -8.17 5.85
C PHE A 121 5.92 -8.77 4.62
N ASP A 122 6.78 -9.78 4.79
CA ASP A 122 7.44 -10.48 3.68
C ASP A 122 6.54 -11.53 3.00
N THR A 123 5.56 -12.14 3.69
CA THR A 123 4.90 -13.37 3.20
C THR A 123 3.49 -13.24 2.60
N THR A 124 2.84 -12.07 2.58
CA THR A 124 1.38 -12.08 2.31
C THR A 124 1.02 -11.92 0.83
N GLY A 125 0.25 -12.86 0.28
CA GLY A 125 -0.46 -12.71 -1.01
C GLY A 125 -1.44 -11.52 -1.06
N SER A 126 -1.70 -10.90 0.09
CA SER A 126 -2.37 -9.58 0.26
C SER A 126 -1.51 -8.40 -0.24
N GLN A 127 -0.23 -8.61 -0.57
CA GLN A 127 0.65 -7.55 -1.07
C GLN A 127 0.11 -6.89 -2.33
N THR A 128 -0.49 -7.59 -3.30
CA THR A 128 -0.90 -6.93 -4.55
C THR A 128 -1.87 -5.78 -4.32
N ALA A 129 -2.87 -5.98 -3.45
CA ALA A 129 -3.82 -4.95 -3.08
C ALA A 129 -3.11 -3.74 -2.45
N LEU A 130 -2.26 -3.98 -1.44
CA LEU A 130 -1.58 -2.93 -0.69
C LEU A 130 -0.47 -2.23 -1.50
N THR A 131 0.29 -2.97 -2.30
CA THR A 131 1.37 -2.44 -3.13
C THR A 131 0.81 -1.61 -4.27
N LEU A 132 -0.27 -2.04 -4.92
CA LEU A 132 -0.95 -1.24 -5.93
C LEU A 132 -1.61 -0.01 -5.30
N SER A 133 -2.28 -0.15 -4.14
CA SER A 133 -2.85 1.00 -3.43
C SER A 133 -1.79 2.03 -3.05
N THR A 134 -0.62 1.58 -2.58
CA THR A 134 0.50 2.47 -2.22
C THR A 134 1.09 3.14 -3.46
N LEU A 135 1.28 2.40 -4.56
CA LEU A 135 1.80 2.96 -5.80
C LEU A 135 0.84 3.98 -6.42
N LEU A 136 -0.46 3.67 -6.41
CA LEU A 136 -1.51 4.54 -6.91
C LEU A 136 -1.82 5.70 -5.96
N ASP A 137 -1.24 5.75 -4.76
CA ASP A 137 -1.33 6.92 -3.92
C ASP A 137 -0.26 7.94 -4.35
N PRO A 138 -0.65 9.10 -4.92
CA PRO A 138 0.29 10.08 -5.43
C PRO A 138 1.20 10.66 -4.35
N ARG A 139 0.86 10.51 -3.06
CA ARG A 139 1.67 10.96 -1.93
C ARG A 139 2.85 10.04 -1.65
N PHE A 140 2.77 8.76 -2.03
CA PHE A 140 3.74 7.74 -1.64
C PHE A 140 4.50 7.15 -2.83
N LYS A 141 3.79 6.70 -3.88
CA LYS A 141 4.39 6.05 -5.05
C LYS A 141 5.42 4.99 -4.64
N THR A 142 6.58 4.94 -5.31
CA THR A 142 7.70 4.04 -4.97
C THR A 142 8.42 4.44 -3.68
N ILE A 143 8.33 5.70 -3.26
CA ILE A 143 8.99 6.21 -2.04
C ILE A 143 8.41 5.56 -0.78
N GLY A 144 7.15 5.13 -0.82
CA GLY A 144 6.51 4.41 0.29
C GLY A 144 7.17 3.08 0.65
N PHE A 145 7.96 2.48 -0.25
CA PHE A 145 8.50 1.15 -0.08
C PHE A 145 9.84 1.17 0.68
N TYR A 146 9.99 0.22 1.60
CA TYR A 146 11.27 -0.05 2.27
C TYR A 146 12.23 -0.75 1.31
N ASN A 147 11.76 -1.80 0.61
CA ASN A 147 12.54 -2.56 -0.35
C ASN A 147 12.29 -2.06 -1.78
N GLN A 148 13.34 -1.53 -2.43
CA GLN A 148 13.24 -1.01 -3.80
C GLN A 148 13.03 -2.09 -4.86
N VAL A 149 13.47 -3.33 -4.61
CA VAL A 149 13.20 -4.46 -5.50
C VAL A 149 11.70 -4.76 -5.53
N GLN A 150 11.05 -4.73 -4.36
CA GLN A 150 9.60 -4.89 -4.25
C GLN A 150 8.85 -3.74 -4.93
N ALA A 151 9.33 -2.50 -4.79
CA ALA A 151 8.75 -1.34 -5.46
C ALA A 151 8.79 -1.50 -6.99
N ALA A 152 9.94 -1.89 -7.55
CA ALA A 152 10.11 -2.12 -8.98
C ALA A 152 9.22 -3.28 -9.49
N ALA A 153 9.16 -4.39 -8.75
CA ALA A 153 8.30 -5.52 -9.09
C ALA A 153 6.81 -5.12 -9.07
N SER A 154 6.39 -4.31 -8.10
CA SER A 154 5.03 -3.80 -7.99
C SER A 154 4.68 -2.82 -9.11
N ALA A 155 5.63 -1.96 -9.52
CA ALA A 155 5.45 -1.06 -10.65
C ALA A 155 5.29 -1.84 -11.97
N LYS A 156 6.12 -2.87 -12.20
CA LYS A 156 5.96 -3.78 -13.36
C LYS A 156 4.59 -4.45 -13.37
N ARG A 157 4.09 -4.86 -12.21
CA ARG A 157 2.75 -5.44 -12.06
C ARG A 157 1.65 -4.43 -12.38
N LEU A 158 1.78 -3.19 -11.91
CA LEU A 158 0.85 -2.10 -12.24
C LEU A 158 0.78 -1.87 -13.75
N THR A 159 1.92 -1.87 -14.44
CA THR A 159 1.97 -1.79 -15.90
C THR A 159 1.24 -2.95 -16.57
N ALA A 160 1.41 -4.17 -16.09
CA ALA A 160 0.70 -5.33 -16.61
C ALA A 160 -0.84 -5.19 -16.47
N PHE A 161 -1.32 -4.69 -15.32
CA PHE A 161 -2.75 -4.38 -15.11
C PHE A 161 -3.26 -3.30 -16.07
N CYS A 162 -2.49 -2.23 -16.29
CA CYS A 162 -2.85 -1.18 -17.25
C CYS A 162 -2.94 -1.72 -18.68
N THR A 163 -1.99 -2.57 -19.09
CA THR A 163 -2.01 -3.24 -20.40
C THR A 163 -3.22 -4.13 -20.57
N GLN A 164 -3.59 -4.91 -19.54
CA GLN A 164 -4.78 -5.77 -19.58
C GLN A 164 -6.08 -4.96 -19.67
N LEU A 165 -6.21 -3.87 -18.89
CA LEU A 165 -7.37 -2.98 -18.98
C LEU A 165 -7.55 -2.39 -20.38
N ARG A 166 -6.46 -2.05 -21.07
CA ARG A 166 -6.51 -1.55 -22.44
C ARG A 166 -6.91 -2.60 -23.45
N LYS A 167 -6.37 -3.81 -23.35
CA LYS A 167 -6.75 -4.93 -24.22
C LYS A 167 -8.24 -5.25 -24.11
N ASN A 168 -8.78 -5.20 -22.88
CA ASN A 168 -10.21 -5.46 -22.64
C ASN A 168 -11.12 -4.29 -23.06
N ALA A 169 -10.59 -3.07 -23.18
CA ALA A 169 -11.34 -1.87 -23.57
C ALA A 169 -11.41 -1.65 -25.09
N GLN A 170 -10.65 -2.41 -25.88
CA GLN A 170 -10.89 -2.55 -27.31
C GLN A 170 -11.86 -3.72 -27.51
N PRO A 171 -13.17 -3.47 -27.72
CA PRO A 171 -14.04 -4.54 -28.17
C PRO A 171 -13.59 -5.00 -29.57
N ASP A 172 -13.56 -6.30 -29.78
CA ASP A 172 -13.67 -6.87 -31.11
C ASP A 172 -14.90 -6.23 -31.78
N THR A 173 -14.65 -5.31 -32.71
CA THR A 173 -15.72 -4.77 -33.56
C THR A 173 -15.59 -5.50 -34.90
N PRO A 174 -16.46 -6.46 -35.21
CA PRO A 174 -16.57 -6.96 -36.57
C PRO A 174 -17.33 -5.93 -37.40
N THR A 175 -16.63 -5.42 -38.41
CA THR A 175 -17.17 -4.85 -39.67
C THR A 175 -18.04 -3.59 -39.56
N GLU A 176 -17.49 -2.47 -40.06
CA GLU A 176 -18.28 -1.54 -40.88
C GLU A 176 -17.39 -1.01 -42.01
N GLU A 177 -17.80 -1.35 -43.24
CA GLU A 177 -17.22 -0.89 -44.49
C GLU A 177 -17.32 0.64 -44.58
N GLN A 178 -16.22 1.32 -44.88
CA GLN A 178 -16.27 2.65 -45.49
C GLN A 178 -15.90 2.56 -46.98
N PRO A 179 -16.70 3.15 -47.88
CA PRO A 179 -16.43 3.15 -49.31
C PRO A 179 -15.38 4.21 -49.63
N SER A 180 -14.23 3.79 -50.14
CA SER A 180 -13.27 4.71 -50.77
C SER A 180 -13.18 4.41 -52.25
N THR A 181 -13.88 5.24 -53.02
CA THR A 181 -13.80 5.35 -54.47
C THR A 181 -12.38 5.75 -54.89
N SER A 182 -11.72 4.91 -55.69
CA SER A 182 -10.79 5.39 -56.72
C SER A 182 -10.60 4.32 -57.81
N ALA A 183 -10.66 4.78 -59.05
CA ALA A 183 -10.83 3.99 -60.27
C ALA A 183 -9.60 3.15 -60.67
N GLN A 184 -9.89 1.91 -61.14
CA GLN A 184 -9.34 1.13 -62.27
C GLN A 184 -7.81 1.07 -62.57
N PRO A 185 -7.26 -0.04 -63.12
CA PRO A 185 -7.76 -0.71 -64.33
C PRO A 185 -7.92 -2.23 -64.28
N ALA A 186 -8.84 -2.71 -65.12
CA ALA A 186 -9.04 -4.10 -65.46
C ALA A 186 -7.88 -4.65 -66.30
N LEU A 187 -7.42 -5.88 -66.01
CA LEU A 187 -6.92 -6.82 -67.02
C LEU A 187 -7.09 -8.28 -66.53
N ALA A 188 -7.98 -8.97 -67.25
CA ALA A 188 -7.98 -10.38 -67.67
C ALA A 188 -7.77 -11.54 -66.68
N ASN A 189 -8.79 -12.41 -66.68
CA ASN A 189 -8.87 -13.77 -66.15
C ASN A 189 -7.65 -14.66 -66.46
N VAL A 190 -7.28 -15.48 -65.48
CA VAL A 190 -6.84 -16.87 -65.73
C VAL A 190 -7.58 -17.77 -64.74
N ASP A 191 -8.43 -18.63 -65.28
CA ASP A 191 -9.12 -19.71 -64.57
C ASP A 191 -8.12 -20.67 -63.93
N ASN A 192 -8.33 -21.02 -62.65
CA ASN A 192 -7.88 -22.29 -62.11
C ASN A 192 -8.89 -22.78 -61.05
N PRO A 193 -9.32 -24.05 -61.08
CA PRO A 193 -10.40 -24.56 -60.25
C PRO A 193 -9.88 -24.99 -58.88
N SER A 194 -10.78 -25.03 -57.90
CA SER A 194 -10.59 -25.59 -56.56
C SER A 194 -9.56 -24.91 -55.65
N SER A 195 -10.05 -24.04 -54.76
CA SER A 195 -9.41 -23.77 -53.48
C SER A 195 -10.47 -23.31 -52.50
N THR A 196 -10.97 -24.23 -51.68
CA THR A 196 -11.53 -23.95 -50.35
C THR A 196 -10.43 -23.44 -49.40
N GLY A 197 -9.59 -22.53 -49.89
CA GLY A 197 -8.31 -22.22 -49.30
C GLY A 197 -8.46 -21.09 -48.31
N LEU A 198 -8.29 -21.41 -47.03
CA LEU A 198 -7.76 -20.46 -46.07
C LEU A 198 -6.63 -19.67 -46.74
N ASN A 199 -6.81 -18.36 -46.89
CA ASN A 199 -5.73 -17.49 -47.31
C ASN A 199 -4.74 -17.41 -46.14
N LEU A 200 -3.66 -18.18 -46.24
CA LEU A 200 -2.63 -18.25 -45.20
C LEU A 200 -2.04 -16.87 -44.89
N TRP A 201 -1.99 -15.98 -45.88
CA TRP A 201 -1.53 -14.60 -45.70
C TRP A 201 -2.53 -13.74 -44.92
N GLU A 202 -3.84 -13.94 -45.12
CA GLU A 202 -4.87 -13.24 -44.33
C GLU A 202 -4.81 -13.62 -42.84
N THR A 203 -4.52 -14.88 -42.54
CA THR A 203 -4.28 -15.33 -41.16
C THR A 203 -3.03 -14.67 -40.57
N LEU A 204 -1.93 -14.61 -41.32
CA LEU A 204 -0.70 -13.95 -40.88
C LEU A 204 -0.89 -12.43 -40.70
N ASP A 205 -1.62 -11.78 -41.61
CA ASP A 205 -1.90 -10.33 -41.55
C ASP A 205 -2.79 -9.98 -40.36
N ARG A 206 -3.77 -10.83 -40.05
CA ARG A 206 -4.57 -10.73 -38.82
C ARG A 206 -3.68 -10.87 -37.58
N ASP A 207 -2.88 -11.93 -37.50
CA ASP A 207 -1.98 -12.16 -36.36
C ASP A 207 -0.97 -11.02 -36.20
N ALA A 208 -0.45 -10.47 -37.30
CA ALA A 208 0.45 -9.33 -37.31
C ALA A 208 -0.24 -8.01 -36.92
N SER A 209 -1.52 -7.82 -37.27
CA SER A 209 -2.34 -6.68 -36.85
C SER A 209 -2.65 -6.75 -35.35
N GLU A 210 -3.03 -7.92 -34.85
CA GLU A 210 -3.25 -8.17 -33.43
C GLU A 210 -1.97 -7.96 -32.61
N ALA A 211 -0.83 -8.46 -33.09
CA ALA A 211 0.47 -8.26 -32.46
C ALA A 211 0.88 -6.78 -32.42
N ARG A 212 0.66 -6.02 -33.50
CA ARG A 212 0.91 -4.57 -33.55
C ARG A 212 0.03 -3.81 -32.56
N THR A 213 -1.25 -4.12 -32.51
CA THR A 213 -2.22 -3.51 -31.59
C THR A 213 -1.87 -3.79 -30.13
N ALA A 214 -1.54 -5.05 -29.81
CA ALA A 214 -1.09 -5.45 -28.48
C ALA A 214 0.21 -4.75 -28.06
N ARG A 215 1.15 -4.55 -28.99
CA ARG A 215 2.41 -3.83 -28.76
C ARG A 215 2.16 -2.34 -28.49
N ASN A 216 1.28 -1.69 -29.25
CA ASN A 216 0.90 -0.29 -29.03
C ASN A 216 0.22 -0.11 -27.67
N ALA A 217 -0.72 -0.99 -27.31
CA ALA A 217 -1.37 -0.97 -25.99
C ALA A 217 -0.38 -1.11 -24.83
N THR A 218 0.63 -1.98 -25.00
CA THR A 218 1.69 -2.19 -24.00
C THR A 218 2.63 -0.98 -23.89
N ALA A 219 3.03 -0.41 -25.03
CA ALA A 219 3.91 0.77 -25.07
C ALA A 219 3.25 1.96 -24.38
N ASP A 220 2.01 2.27 -24.72
CA ASP A 220 1.31 3.41 -24.16
C ASP A 220 0.99 3.25 -22.66
N ALA A 221 0.60 2.03 -22.23
CA ALA A 221 0.42 1.74 -20.80
C ALA A 221 1.72 1.92 -20.01
N THR A 222 2.86 1.55 -20.61
CA THR A 222 4.17 1.76 -20.01
C THR A 222 4.49 3.25 -19.88
N VAL A 223 4.23 4.03 -20.93
CA VAL A 223 4.45 5.49 -20.92
C VAL A 223 3.59 6.18 -19.85
N GLU A 224 2.31 5.80 -19.74
CA GLU A 224 1.40 6.36 -18.72
C GLU A 224 1.90 6.10 -17.30
N VAL A 225 2.25 4.84 -16.99
CA VAL A 225 2.79 4.46 -15.67
C VAL A 225 4.10 5.19 -15.40
N GLN A 226 5.02 5.22 -16.37
CA GLN A 226 6.32 5.83 -16.18
C GLN A 226 6.21 7.33 -15.92
N ARG A 227 5.34 8.04 -16.67
CA ARG A 227 5.06 9.46 -16.47
C ARG A 227 4.54 9.75 -15.06
N TYR A 228 3.55 9.00 -14.61
CA TYR A 228 3.01 9.14 -13.25
C TYR A 228 4.07 8.88 -12.17
N MET A 229 4.96 7.90 -12.38
CA MET A 229 6.04 7.59 -11.43
C MET A 229 7.12 8.68 -11.40
N THR A 230 7.34 9.41 -12.49
CA THR A 230 8.30 10.53 -12.54
C THR A 230 7.75 11.84 -11.98
N ASP A 231 6.43 12.01 -11.96
CA ASP A 231 5.82 13.21 -11.37
C ASP A 231 6.19 13.35 -9.88
N PRO A 232 6.32 14.58 -9.36
CA PRO A 232 6.60 14.79 -7.95
C PRO A 232 5.49 14.18 -7.06
N PRO A 233 5.83 13.68 -5.86
CA PRO A 233 4.82 13.22 -4.91
C PRO A 233 3.90 14.36 -4.46
N LEU A 234 2.62 14.03 -4.27
CA LEU A 234 1.64 14.95 -3.72
C LEU A 234 1.91 15.20 -2.22
N GLU A 235 1.61 16.41 -1.74
CA GLU A 235 1.67 16.73 -0.32
C GLU A 235 0.80 15.78 0.52
N ARG A 236 1.34 15.34 1.67
CA ARG A 236 0.69 14.36 2.56
C ARG A 236 -0.73 14.75 2.99
N SER A 237 -0.97 16.06 3.18
CA SER A 237 -2.22 16.63 3.67
C SER A 237 -3.33 16.72 2.61
N LYS A 238 -3.01 16.51 1.33
CA LYS A 238 -3.97 16.58 0.23
C LYS A 238 -4.72 15.26 0.07
N ASP A 239 -5.92 15.33 -0.49
CA ASP A 239 -6.75 14.17 -0.78
C ASP A 239 -6.25 13.47 -2.07
N PRO A 240 -5.78 12.20 -1.99
CA PRO A 240 -5.34 11.47 -3.17
C PRO A 240 -6.49 11.19 -4.16
N LEU A 241 -7.75 11.09 -3.71
CA LEU A 241 -8.88 10.87 -4.61
C LEU A 241 -9.17 12.13 -5.45
N ALA A 242 -9.01 13.32 -4.86
CA ALA A 242 -9.15 14.58 -5.58
C ALA A 242 -8.08 14.73 -6.68
N TYR A 243 -6.84 14.32 -6.40
CA TYR A 243 -5.77 14.29 -7.41
C TYR A 243 -6.17 13.43 -8.62
N TRP A 244 -6.70 12.23 -8.37
CA TRP A 244 -7.11 11.32 -9.44
C TRP A 244 -8.27 11.86 -10.28
N VAL A 245 -9.22 12.57 -9.68
CA VAL A 245 -10.32 13.21 -10.43
C VAL A 245 -9.79 14.33 -11.35
N ASP A 246 -8.85 15.13 -10.88
CA ASP A 246 -8.23 16.21 -11.65
C ASP A 246 -7.37 15.66 -12.80
N HIS A 247 -6.68 14.53 -12.58
CA HIS A 247 -5.75 13.93 -13.53
C HIS A 247 -6.34 12.78 -14.37
N GLN A 248 -7.67 12.57 -14.33
CA GLN A 248 -8.33 11.44 -15.02
C GLN A 248 -8.08 11.40 -16.54
N ASN A 249 -7.94 12.57 -17.17
CA ASN A 249 -7.67 12.69 -18.61
C ASN A 249 -6.19 12.47 -18.95
N VAL A 250 -5.30 12.74 -17.99
CA VAL A 250 -3.85 12.55 -18.15
C VAL A 250 -3.48 11.08 -17.94
N TYR A 251 -4.14 10.43 -16.98
CA TYR A 251 -3.85 9.06 -16.54
C TYR A 251 -5.13 8.19 -16.54
N PRO A 252 -5.73 7.92 -17.71
CA PRO A 252 -7.05 7.28 -17.79
C PRO A 252 -7.07 5.82 -17.30
N ASN A 253 -5.99 5.05 -17.49
CA ASN A 253 -5.93 3.66 -17.03
C ASN A 253 -5.59 3.58 -15.54
N LEU A 254 -4.64 4.41 -15.10
CA LEU A 254 -4.31 4.51 -13.69
C LEU A 254 -5.48 5.04 -12.86
N PHE A 255 -6.28 5.97 -13.38
CA PHE A 255 -7.48 6.46 -12.72
C PHE A 255 -8.49 5.34 -12.43
N LYS A 256 -8.72 4.45 -13.41
CA LYS A 256 -9.60 3.27 -13.24
C LYS A 256 -9.09 2.36 -12.13
N LEU A 257 -7.77 2.09 -12.12
CA LEU A 257 -7.16 1.28 -11.07
C LEU A 257 -7.17 1.99 -9.71
N ALA A 258 -6.91 3.29 -9.66
CA ALA A 258 -6.92 4.07 -8.44
C ALA A 258 -8.28 4.00 -7.74
N LYS A 259 -9.38 4.10 -8.49
CA LYS A 259 -10.73 3.91 -7.95
C LYS A 259 -10.97 2.52 -7.37
N GLN A 260 -10.35 1.49 -7.95
CA GLN A 260 -10.49 0.12 -7.49
C GLN A 260 -9.65 -0.16 -6.23
N PHE A 261 -8.42 0.35 -6.20
CA PHE A 261 -7.44 -0.03 -5.17
C PHE A 261 -7.38 0.95 -3.98
N LEU A 262 -7.52 2.27 -4.19
CA LEU A 262 -7.37 3.25 -3.11
C LEU A 262 -8.50 3.20 -2.06
N CYS A 263 -9.69 2.73 -2.45
CA CYS A 263 -10.84 2.66 -1.55
C CYS A 263 -10.81 1.43 -0.62
N MET A 264 -9.72 0.67 -0.59
CA MET A 264 -9.61 -0.49 0.30
C MET A 264 -9.33 -0.07 1.76
N PRO A 265 -10.16 -0.49 2.72
CA PRO A 265 -9.91 -0.25 4.13
C PRO A 265 -8.70 -1.06 4.62
N ALA A 266 -7.94 -0.51 5.56
CA ALA A 266 -6.78 -1.15 6.16
C ALA A 266 -7.16 -2.14 7.26
N SER A 267 -8.36 -1.97 7.84
CA SER A 267 -8.88 -2.81 8.92
C SER A 267 -10.18 -3.47 8.50
N SER A 268 -10.36 -4.74 8.84
CA SER A 268 -11.64 -5.46 8.73
C SER A 268 -12.67 -5.00 9.77
N GLY A 269 -12.30 -4.11 10.70
CA GLY A 269 -13.17 -3.57 11.74
C GLY A 269 -13.86 -2.25 11.37
N SER A 270 -13.73 -1.80 10.12
CA SER A 270 -14.45 -0.62 9.63
C SER A 270 -15.88 -1.01 9.24
N ILE A 271 -16.78 -1.01 10.22
CA ILE A 271 -18.25 -0.99 10.03
C ILE A 271 -18.77 0.25 10.75
#